data_AF-V6SWA5-F1
#
_entry.id   AF-V6SWA5-F1
#
_cell.length_a   1.000
_cell.length_b   1.000
_cell.length_c   1.000
_cell.angle_alpha   90.00
_cell.angle_beta   90.00
_cell.angle_gamma   90.00
#
_symmetry.space_group_name_H-M   'P 1'
#
loop_
_entity.id
_entity.type
_entity.pdbx_description
1 polymer ?
#
loop_
_entity_poly.entity_id
_entity_poly.type
_entity_poly.pdbx_seq_one_letter_code
_entity_poly.pdbx_strand_id
1 'polypeptide(L)'
;MANLEWFPINPLLKENGAFYSLSFEKEADLLKPVALTDADSPFSQAEVFQRSLNLQTAADLGVVVGNANANFKSFCFSYEAMMFTDKIVSNPIGGKIYGTRWGAGLRVILNVTDLKTSADFKFGALAASAELGLAKVEYRINTIGFNNPAIFKLLPGPGEFNFDTYTKILDAADKVKKYMSENPDKLTPQPFQVYMSTEVNNDAYVTSRSVIFAARCVSNRDTLAEAFSKSNGKYNADLIRGFYAKIGIVDENSKPSREDRREADDYLEA
;
A
#
# COMPACT_ATOMS: atom_id res chain seq x y z
N MET A 1 9.32 21.41 -5.38
CA MET A 1 9.96 20.45 -4.47
C MET A 1 9.22 19.14 -4.64
N ALA A 2 9.94 18.04 -4.86
CA ALA A 2 9.31 16.73 -4.91
C ALA A 2 8.58 16.49 -3.58
N ASN A 3 7.32 16.06 -3.64
CA ASN A 3 6.59 15.65 -2.44
C ASN A 3 7.13 14.26 -2.07
N LEU A 4 7.88 14.16 -0.96
CA LEU A 4 8.61 12.96 -0.56
C LEU A 4 7.93 12.32 0.65
N GLU A 5 7.68 11.02 0.58
CA GLU A 5 7.01 10.26 1.64
C GLU A 5 7.71 8.92 1.89
N TRP A 6 7.49 8.36 3.09
CA TRP A 6 7.97 7.03 3.46
C TRP A 6 6.97 5.97 3.00
N PHE A 7 7.44 5.00 2.23
CA PHE A 7 6.63 3.88 1.74
C PHE A 7 7.11 2.58 2.37
N PRO A 8 6.22 1.75 2.93
CA PRO A 8 6.62 0.42 3.36
C PRO A 8 7.02 -0.41 2.14
N ILE A 9 8.05 -1.24 2.30
CA ILE A 9 8.57 -2.06 1.22
C ILE A 9 8.88 -3.46 1.74
N ASN A 10 8.84 -4.45 0.85
CA ASN A 10 9.38 -5.77 1.12
C ASN A 10 10.91 -5.67 1.32
N PRO A 11 11.45 -6.13 2.46
CA PRO A 11 12.88 -6.03 2.73
C PRO A 11 13.74 -6.98 1.87
N LEU A 12 13.14 -7.87 1.06
CA LEU A 12 13.88 -8.82 0.25
C LEU A 12 14.72 -8.11 -0.84
N LEU A 13 16.02 -8.38 -0.84
CA LEU A 13 16.99 -7.84 -1.80
C LEU A 13 17.49 -8.94 -2.74
N LYS A 14 17.73 -8.57 -4.00
CA LYS A 14 18.43 -9.38 -5.01
C LYS A 14 19.90 -9.57 -4.64
N GLU A 15 20.58 -10.49 -5.33
CA GLU A 15 22.03 -10.70 -5.19
C GLU A 15 22.86 -9.42 -5.42
N ASN A 16 22.41 -8.54 -6.31
CA ASN A 16 23.06 -7.26 -6.56
C ASN A 16 22.73 -6.17 -5.50
N GLY A 17 21.93 -6.49 -4.49
CA GLY A 17 21.50 -5.60 -3.41
C GLY A 17 20.30 -4.70 -3.74
N ALA A 18 19.73 -4.78 -4.94
CA ALA A 18 18.53 -4.03 -5.30
C ALA A 18 17.26 -4.67 -4.72
N PHE A 19 16.20 -3.88 -4.50
CA PHE A 19 14.94 -4.40 -4.00
C PHE A 19 14.26 -5.35 -5.01
N TYR A 20 13.76 -6.49 -4.53
CA TYR A 20 12.94 -7.36 -5.38
C TYR A 20 11.61 -6.72 -5.76
N SER A 21 10.98 -5.98 -4.84
CA SER A 21 9.71 -5.28 -5.08
C SER A 21 9.80 -4.28 -6.23
N LEU A 22 10.95 -3.64 -6.41
CA LEU A 22 11.16 -2.62 -7.46
C LEU A 22 11.70 -3.22 -8.77
N SER A 23 11.56 -4.53 -8.99
CA SER A 23 12.17 -5.21 -10.15
C SER A 23 11.63 -4.77 -11.50
N PHE A 24 10.42 -4.22 -11.55
CA PHE A 24 9.77 -3.76 -12.78
C PHE A 24 9.95 -2.26 -13.04
N GLU A 25 10.61 -1.55 -12.12
CA GLU A 25 10.89 -0.13 -12.28
C GLU A 25 11.99 0.12 -13.31
N LYS A 26 11.93 1.27 -13.97
CA LYS A 26 13.07 1.76 -14.77
C LYS A 26 14.31 1.83 -13.86
N GLU A 27 15.43 1.30 -14.35
CA GLU A 27 16.71 1.23 -13.62
C GLU A 27 16.63 0.39 -12.33
N ALA A 28 15.78 -0.64 -12.29
CA ALA A 28 15.56 -1.53 -11.14
C ALA A 28 16.85 -2.01 -10.46
N ASP A 29 17.90 -2.35 -11.22
CA ASP A 29 19.17 -2.86 -10.67
C ASP A 29 19.97 -1.80 -9.91
N LEU A 30 19.61 -0.52 -10.06
CA LEU A 30 20.18 0.60 -9.30
C LEU A 30 19.38 0.91 -8.04
N LEU A 31 18.14 0.42 -7.90
CA LEU A 31 17.24 0.73 -6.78
C LEU A 31 17.59 -0.09 -5.55
N LYS A 32 18.67 0.35 -4.88
CA LYS A 32 19.23 -0.25 -3.66
C LYS A 32 18.86 0.58 -2.42
N PRO A 33 18.81 -0.02 -1.23
CA PRO A 33 18.67 0.74 -0.01
C PRO A 33 19.88 1.66 0.21
N VAL A 34 19.66 2.80 0.85
CA VAL A 34 20.73 3.65 1.34
C VAL A 34 21.41 2.93 2.49
N ALA A 35 22.67 2.52 2.31
CA ALA A 35 23.38 1.69 3.29
C ALA A 35 23.59 2.40 4.64
N LEU A 36 23.48 1.63 5.72
CA LEU A 36 24.00 2.03 7.03
C LEU A 36 25.54 2.05 6.99
N THR A 37 26.12 2.88 7.83
CA THR A 37 27.56 2.98 8.08
C THR A 37 27.87 2.52 9.50
N ASP A 38 29.14 2.20 9.79
CA ASP A 38 29.56 1.74 11.14
C ASP A 38 29.31 2.77 12.26
N ALA A 39 29.11 4.05 11.89
CA ALA A 39 28.77 5.12 12.82
C ALA A 39 27.27 5.18 13.16
N ASP A 40 26.41 4.52 12.38
CA ASP A 40 24.97 4.57 12.56
C ASP A 40 24.53 3.58 13.66
N SER A 41 23.73 4.05 14.62
CA SER A 41 23.03 3.14 15.54
C SER A 41 21.83 2.51 14.80
N PRO A 42 21.78 1.18 14.64
CA PRO A 42 20.76 0.51 13.83
C PRO A 42 19.34 0.63 14.39
N PHE A 43 19.19 0.92 15.69
CA PHE A 43 17.92 0.98 16.40
C PHE A 43 17.86 2.20 17.32
N SER A 44 17.86 3.40 16.74
CA SER A 44 17.85 4.67 17.49
C SER A 44 16.45 5.13 17.90
N GLN A 45 15.41 4.60 17.26
CA GLN A 45 14.02 5.00 17.42
C GLN A 45 13.11 3.78 17.61
N ALA A 46 11.96 3.97 18.25
CA ALA A 46 10.91 2.97 18.36
C ALA A 46 9.54 3.64 18.14
N GLU A 47 8.76 3.15 17.18
CA GLU A 47 7.49 3.75 16.81
C GLU A 47 6.47 2.70 16.33
N VAL A 48 5.20 3.04 16.43
CA VAL A 48 4.10 2.30 15.81
C VAL A 48 3.58 3.09 14.62
N PHE A 49 3.75 2.56 13.40
CA PHE A 49 3.20 3.13 12.18
C PHE A 49 1.84 2.52 11.86
N GLN A 50 0.91 3.36 11.43
CA GLN A 50 -0.36 2.95 10.85
C GLN A 50 -0.53 3.65 9.50
N ARG A 51 -0.69 2.88 8.43
CA ARG A 51 -0.82 3.44 7.08
C ARG A 51 -1.84 2.67 6.26
N SER A 52 -2.53 3.39 5.39
CA SER A 52 -3.39 2.83 4.36
C SER A 52 -2.72 3.04 3.00
N LEU A 53 -2.73 2.01 2.16
CA LEU A 53 -2.24 2.02 0.80
C LEU A 53 -3.32 1.45 -0.10
N ASN A 54 -3.43 1.95 -1.33
CA ASN A 54 -4.21 1.22 -2.32
C ASN A 54 -3.56 -0.17 -2.56
N LEU A 55 -4.35 -1.15 -3.00
CA LEU A 55 -3.86 -2.53 -3.10
C LEU A 55 -2.77 -2.70 -4.18
N GLN A 56 -2.85 -1.93 -5.27
CA GLN A 56 -1.86 -1.97 -6.35
C GLN A 56 -0.49 -1.50 -5.86
N THR A 57 -0.41 -0.33 -5.23
CA THR A 57 0.79 0.21 -4.60
C THR A 57 1.37 -0.76 -3.56
N ALA A 58 0.53 -1.38 -2.73
CA ALA A 58 1.00 -2.37 -1.77
C ALA A 58 1.56 -3.63 -2.44
N ALA A 59 1.00 -4.05 -3.58
CA ALA A 59 1.52 -5.15 -4.38
C ALA A 59 2.83 -4.79 -5.09
N ASP A 60 2.93 -3.59 -5.69
CA ASP A 60 4.13 -3.07 -6.34
C ASP A 60 5.29 -2.95 -5.35
N LEU A 61 5.01 -2.53 -4.11
CA LEU A 61 6.00 -2.47 -3.03
C LEU A 61 6.30 -3.85 -2.40
N GLY A 62 5.66 -4.92 -2.90
CA GLY A 62 5.84 -6.30 -2.44
C GLY A 62 5.34 -6.54 -1.00
N VAL A 63 4.52 -5.63 -0.48
CA VAL A 63 3.94 -5.70 0.88
C VAL A 63 2.80 -6.71 0.89
N VAL A 64 2.00 -6.78 -0.17
CA VAL A 64 0.92 -7.78 -0.35
C VAL A 64 1.27 -8.74 -1.48
N VAL A 65 0.86 -10.01 -1.35
CA VAL A 65 0.99 -11.04 -2.40
C VAL A 65 -0.41 -11.41 -2.91
N GLY A 66 -0.69 -11.07 -4.17
CA GLY A 66 -1.93 -11.43 -4.89
C GLY A 66 -2.15 -10.58 -6.15
N ASN A 67 -2.82 -11.14 -7.17
CA ASN A 67 -3.27 -10.38 -8.34
C ASN A 67 -4.37 -9.39 -7.91
N ALA A 68 -4.06 -8.10 -7.92
CA ALA A 68 -5.02 -7.04 -7.63
C ALA A 68 -5.94 -6.76 -8.84
N ASN A 69 -6.73 -7.76 -9.27
CA ASN A 69 -7.97 -7.48 -9.99
C ASN A 69 -9.01 -6.97 -8.97
N ALA A 70 -8.70 -5.85 -8.34
CA ALA A 70 -9.44 -5.36 -7.19
C ALA A 70 -10.50 -4.35 -7.64
N ASN A 71 -11.76 -4.67 -7.38
CA ASN A 71 -12.85 -3.69 -7.37
C ASN A 71 -12.45 -2.48 -6.51
N PHE A 72 -12.91 -1.28 -6.90
CA PHE A 72 -12.64 0.05 -6.32
C PHE A 72 -12.81 0.22 -4.79
N LYS A 73 -13.20 -0.84 -4.04
CA LYS A 73 -13.45 -0.84 -2.59
C LYS A 73 -12.43 -1.66 -1.79
N SER A 74 -11.21 -1.82 -2.30
CA SER A 74 -10.17 -2.63 -1.65
C SER A 74 -8.90 -1.82 -1.37
N PHE A 75 -8.35 -1.95 -0.17
CA PHE A 75 -7.09 -1.30 0.23
C PHE A 75 -6.31 -2.19 1.20
N CYS A 76 -5.03 -1.87 1.35
CA CYS A 76 -4.12 -2.50 2.30
C CYS A 76 -3.93 -1.55 3.50
N PHE A 77 -4.14 -2.05 4.71
CA PHE A 77 -3.77 -1.34 5.93
C PHE A 77 -2.57 -2.03 6.59
N SER A 78 -1.53 -1.27 6.91
CA SER A 78 -0.35 -1.76 7.62
C SER A 78 -0.30 -1.18 9.03
N TYR A 79 -0.18 -2.06 10.03
CA TYR A 79 0.21 -1.72 11.40
C TYR A 79 1.63 -2.25 11.64
N GLU A 80 2.57 -1.37 11.97
CA GLU A 80 3.99 -1.72 12.09
C GLU A 80 4.52 -1.27 13.45
N ALA A 81 4.93 -2.19 14.31
CA ALA A 81 5.61 -1.89 15.57
C ALA A 81 7.11 -2.17 15.40
N MET A 82 7.92 -1.12 15.29
CA MET A 82 9.31 -1.22 14.81
C MET A 82 10.29 -0.49 15.73
N MET A 83 11.47 -1.08 15.90
CA MET A 83 12.69 -0.35 16.27
C MET A 83 13.49 -0.08 14.99
N PHE A 84 13.94 1.16 14.79
CA PHE A 84 14.53 1.56 13.52
C PHE A 84 15.51 2.72 13.61
N THR A 85 16.17 2.99 12.49
CA THR A 85 16.95 4.19 12.23
C THR A 85 16.73 4.62 10.77
N ASP A 86 16.83 5.93 10.53
CA ASP A 86 16.62 6.53 9.21
C ASP A 86 17.95 6.92 8.58
N LYS A 87 18.15 6.58 7.31
CA LYS A 87 19.25 7.08 6.50
C LYS A 87 18.70 7.84 5.31
N ILE A 88 19.04 9.12 5.19
CA ILE A 88 18.57 10.00 4.11
C ILE A 88 19.78 10.57 3.37
N VAL A 89 19.65 10.74 2.06
CA VAL A 89 20.63 11.32 1.15
C VAL A 89 20.01 12.46 0.34
N SER A 90 20.82 13.43 -0.05
CA SER A 90 20.38 14.53 -0.92
C SER A 90 20.21 14.10 -2.38
N ASN A 91 21.05 13.17 -2.84
CA ASN A 91 21.02 12.62 -4.19
C ASN A 91 20.35 11.23 -4.17
N PRO A 92 19.25 11.03 -4.90
CA PRO A 92 18.50 9.78 -4.83
C PRO A 92 19.23 8.62 -5.52
N ILE A 93 19.20 7.45 -4.88
CA ILE A 93 19.67 6.20 -5.47
C ILE A 93 18.72 5.79 -6.60
N GLY A 94 19.29 5.49 -7.77
CA GLY A 94 18.53 5.17 -8.99
C GLY A 94 17.50 6.25 -9.37
N GLY A 95 17.78 7.51 -9.02
CA GLY A 95 16.89 8.63 -9.31
C GLY A 95 15.60 8.68 -8.47
N LYS A 96 15.36 7.73 -7.56
CA LYS A 96 14.08 7.59 -6.86
C LYS A 96 14.17 7.52 -5.33
N ILE A 97 15.17 6.83 -4.78
CA ILE A 97 15.24 6.54 -3.34
C ILE A 97 16.11 7.60 -2.66
N TYR A 98 15.46 8.50 -1.91
CA TYR A 98 16.10 9.54 -1.10
C TYR A 98 16.48 9.05 0.30
N GLY A 99 15.95 7.92 0.73
CA GLY A 99 16.22 7.42 2.07
C GLY A 99 15.76 5.98 2.28
N THR A 100 16.30 5.36 3.32
CA THR A 100 15.93 4.02 3.75
C THR A 100 15.79 4.00 5.25
N ARG A 101 14.68 3.42 5.71
CA ARG A 101 14.42 3.14 7.10
C ARG A 101 14.79 1.69 7.38
N TRP A 102 15.81 1.52 8.21
CA TRP A 102 16.35 0.23 8.59
C TRP A 102 15.84 -0.14 9.96
N GLY A 103 15.29 -1.33 10.13
CA GLY A 103 14.75 -1.72 11.42
C GLY A 103 14.39 -3.18 11.54
N ALA A 104 13.87 -3.51 12.71
CA ALA A 104 13.34 -4.81 13.06
C ALA A 104 12.04 -4.63 13.82
N GLY A 105 11.11 -5.56 13.65
CA GLY A 105 9.82 -5.49 14.32
C GLY A 105 8.72 -6.30 13.66
N LEU A 106 7.50 -5.95 14.04
CA LEU A 106 6.28 -6.61 13.60
C LEU A 106 5.59 -5.76 12.54
N ARG A 107 5.24 -6.36 11.40
CA ARG A 107 4.35 -5.77 10.41
C ARG A 107 3.10 -6.64 10.30
N VAL A 108 1.95 -6.06 10.61
CA VAL A 108 0.63 -6.64 10.39
C VAL A 108 0.05 -5.98 9.16
N ILE A 109 -0.41 -6.80 8.22
CA ILE A 109 -0.97 -6.36 6.95
C ILE A 109 -2.40 -6.83 6.91
N LEU A 110 -3.34 -5.90 6.73
CA LEU A 110 -4.75 -6.18 6.54
C LEU A 110 -5.11 -5.92 5.08
N ASN A 111 -5.61 -6.95 4.41
CA ASN A 111 -6.27 -6.80 3.12
C ASN A 111 -7.75 -6.56 3.38
N VAL A 112 -8.19 -5.33 3.15
CA VAL A 112 -9.60 -4.94 3.35
C VAL A 112 -10.28 -4.96 1.99
N THR A 113 -11.37 -5.71 1.89
CA THR A 113 -12.23 -5.80 0.69
C THR A 113 -13.70 -5.63 1.08
N ASP A 114 -14.55 -5.33 0.10
CA ASP A 114 -16.00 -5.20 0.27
C ASP A 114 -16.41 -4.17 1.36
N LEU A 115 -15.67 -3.06 1.51
CA LEU A 115 -16.01 -2.03 2.49
C LEU A 115 -17.33 -1.35 2.13
N LYS A 116 -18.33 -1.47 3.01
CA LYS A 116 -19.69 -0.93 2.81
C LYS A 116 -19.90 0.47 3.40
N THR A 117 -18.92 1.00 4.14
CA THR A 117 -19.02 2.26 4.88
C THR A 117 -17.78 3.12 4.68
N SER A 118 -17.89 4.43 4.90
CA SER A 118 -16.74 5.36 4.92
C SER A 118 -15.97 5.31 6.25
N ALA A 119 -15.81 4.12 6.84
CA ALA A 119 -15.24 3.96 8.17
C ALA A 119 -13.82 4.53 8.28
N ASP A 120 -13.50 5.10 9.44
CA ASP A 120 -12.17 5.62 9.75
C ASP A 120 -11.12 4.51 9.59
N PHE A 121 -10.04 4.75 8.86
CA PHE A 121 -9.03 3.75 8.48
C PHE A 121 -8.08 3.38 9.63
N LYS A 122 -8.59 3.35 10.87
CA LYS A 122 -7.81 3.04 12.07
C LYS A 122 -7.93 1.56 12.42
N PHE A 123 -6.87 0.98 12.97
CA PHE A 123 -6.77 -0.47 13.20
C PHE A 123 -7.97 -1.06 13.97
N GLY A 124 -8.39 -0.42 15.07
CA GLY A 124 -9.56 -0.86 15.85
C GLY A 124 -10.90 -0.69 15.14
N ALA A 125 -11.04 0.34 14.29
CA ALA A 125 -12.27 0.56 13.52
C ALA A 125 -12.46 -0.50 12.42
N LEU A 126 -11.36 -0.99 11.84
CA LEU A 126 -11.38 -2.12 10.91
C LEU A 126 -11.82 -3.41 11.60
N ALA A 127 -11.42 -3.63 12.86
CA ALA A 127 -11.83 -4.81 13.61
C ALA A 127 -13.35 -4.80 13.85
N ALA A 128 -13.90 -3.65 14.26
CA ALA A 128 -15.34 -3.48 14.43
C ALA A 128 -16.10 -3.63 13.10
N SER A 129 -15.54 -3.11 12.00
CA SER A 129 -16.16 -3.22 10.67
C SER A 129 -16.21 -4.67 10.16
N ALA A 130 -15.17 -5.45 10.42
CA ALA A 130 -15.13 -6.87 10.08
C ALA A 130 -16.12 -7.69 10.91
N GLU A 131 -16.18 -7.44 12.23
CA GLU A 131 -17.13 -8.10 13.15
C GLU A 131 -18.60 -7.89 12.73
N LEU A 132 -18.93 -6.69 12.26
CA LEU A 132 -20.27 -6.32 11.80
C LEU A 132 -20.59 -6.77 10.37
N GLY A 133 -19.67 -7.46 9.67
CA GLY A 133 -19.85 -7.86 8.27
C GLY A 133 -19.94 -6.68 7.29
N LEU A 134 -19.38 -5.53 7.68
CA LEU A 134 -19.31 -4.30 6.88
C LEU A 134 -18.03 -4.22 6.02
N ALA A 135 -17.07 -5.10 6.29
CA ALA A 135 -15.88 -5.32 5.48
C ALA A 135 -15.46 -6.79 5.59
N LYS A 136 -14.80 -7.31 4.56
CA LYS A 136 -14.02 -8.54 4.66
C LYS A 136 -12.57 -8.14 4.89
N VAL A 137 -11.99 -8.65 5.96
CA VAL A 137 -10.63 -8.29 6.34
C VAL A 137 -9.84 -9.57 6.59
N GLU A 138 -8.82 -9.79 5.76
CA GLU A 138 -7.82 -10.83 5.97
C GLU A 138 -6.57 -10.21 6.56
N TYR A 139 -5.92 -10.87 7.51
CA TYR A 139 -4.66 -10.38 8.05
C TYR A 139 -3.50 -11.35 7.81
N ARG A 140 -2.31 -10.77 7.70
CA ARG A 140 -1.03 -11.47 7.72
C ARG A 140 -0.08 -10.77 8.65
N ILE A 141 0.79 -11.53 9.29
CA ILE A 141 1.78 -11.01 10.22
C ILE A 141 3.15 -11.45 9.75
N ASN A 142 4.01 -10.46 9.54
CA ASN A 142 5.39 -10.64 9.15
C ASN A 142 6.28 -10.08 10.25
N THR A 143 7.33 -10.81 10.59
CA THR A 143 8.43 -10.27 11.39
C THR A 143 9.55 -9.83 10.46
N ILE A 144 10.17 -8.70 10.79
CA ILE A 144 11.26 -8.11 10.04
C ILE A 144 12.48 -8.07 10.95
N GLY A 145 13.62 -8.56 10.47
CA GLY A 145 14.88 -8.47 11.21
C GLY A 145 15.04 -9.41 12.41
N PHE A 146 14.23 -10.47 12.50
CA PHE A 146 14.37 -11.50 13.53
C PHE A 146 15.09 -12.73 12.99
N ASN A 147 16.16 -13.13 13.67
CA ASN A 147 16.90 -14.36 13.34
C ASN A 147 16.43 -15.58 14.13
N ASN A 148 15.57 -15.39 15.15
CA ASN A 148 15.12 -16.46 16.03
C ASN A 148 13.71 -16.95 15.63
N PRO A 149 13.56 -18.20 15.14
CA PRO A 149 12.26 -18.76 14.78
C PRO A 149 11.26 -18.87 15.93
N ALA A 150 11.73 -18.85 17.19
CA ALA A 150 10.85 -18.88 18.35
C ALA A 150 9.87 -17.70 18.40
N ILE A 151 10.22 -16.56 17.78
CA ILE A 151 9.33 -15.39 17.73
C ILE A 151 8.02 -15.69 17.00
N PHE A 152 8.05 -16.57 15.99
CA PHE A 152 6.85 -16.94 15.22
C PHE A 152 5.81 -17.66 16.07
N LYS A 153 6.22 -18.33 17.15
CA LYS A 153 5.30 -18.98 18.10
C LYS A 153 4.51 -17.98 18.95
N LEU A 154 4.95 -16.72 19.00
CA LEU A 154 4.26 -15.64 19.72
C LEU A 154 3.19 -14.97 18.86
N LEU A 155 3.17 -15.23 17.55
CA LEU A 155 2.26 -14.60 16.61
C LEU A 155 1.00 -15.45 16.47
N PRO A 156 -0.19 -14.85 16.41
CA PRO A 156 -1.36 -15.57 15.94
C PRO A 156 -1.13 -15.99 14.47
N GLY A 157 -1.55 -17.20 14.11
CA GLY A 157 -1.53 -17.67 12.72
C GLY A 157 -2.40 -16.78 11.82
N PRO A 158 -2.31 -16.85 10.49
CA PRO A 158 -3.16 -16.07 9.60
C PRO A 158 -4.64 -16.50 9.71
N GLY A 159 -5.58 -15.59 9.45
CA GLY A 159 -7.01 -15.88 9.52
C GLY A 159 -7.91 -14.70 9.16
N GLU A 160 -9.19 -14.83 9.46
CA GLU A 160 -10.15 -13.72 9.39
C GLU A 160 -9.87 -12.73 10.51
N PHE A 161 -9.91 -11.44 10.18
CA PHE A 161 -9.72 -10.38 11.16
C PHE A 161 -11.05 -10.03 11.82
N ASN A 162 -11.07 -10.08 13.14
CA ASN A 162 -12.23 -9.80 14.00
C ASN A 162 -11.75 -9.23 15.34
N PHE A 163 -12.65 -8.96 16.30
CA PHE A 163 -12.24 -8.33 17.55
C PHE A 163 -11.31 -9.19 18.42
N ASP A 164 -11.55 -10.51 18.47
CA ASP A 164 -10.69 -11.46 19.20
C ASP A 164 -9.27 -11.48 18.61
N THR A 165 -9.19 -11.52 17.28
CA THR A 165 -7.92 -11.57 16.57
C THR A 165 -7.15 -10.24 16.65
N TYR A 166 -7.86 -9.12 16.60
CA TYR A 166 -7.29 -7.80 16.87
C TYR A 166 -6.59 -7.74 18.24
N THR A 167 -7.24 -8.25 19.29
CA THR A 167 -6.67 -8.29 20.64
C THR A 167 -5.42 -9.17 20.68
N LYS A 168 -5.46 -10.35 20.06
CA LYS A 168 -4.30 -11.25 19.95
C LYS A 168 -3.12 -10.61 19.21
N ILE A 169 -3.40 -9.79 18.19
CA ILE A 169 -2.38 -9.05 17.44
C ILE A 169 -1.73 -7.97 18.31
N LEU A 170 -2.51 -7.22 19.10
CA LEU A 170 -1.96 -6.24 20.03
C LEU A 170 -1.08 -6.89 21.09
N ASP A 171 -1.52 -8.00 21.67
CA ASP A 171 -0.73 -8.78 22.63
C ASP A 171 0.58 -9.29 22.00
N ALA A 172 0.53 -9.74 20.75
CA ALA A 172 1.72 -10.15 20.01
C ALA A 172 2.66 -8.97 19.76
N ALA A 173 2.13 -7.80 19.39
CA ALA A 173 2.92 -6.58 19.20
C ALA A 173 3.61 -6.15 20.50
N ASP A 174 2.94 -6.24 21.65
CA ASP A 174 3.53 -5.93 22.95
C ASP A 174 4.64 -6.93 23.33
N LYS A 175 4.42 -8.23 23.12
CA LYS A 175 5.45 -9.26 23.32
C LYS A 175 6.66 -9.05 22.43
N VAL A 176 6.44 -8.70 21.16
CA VAL A 176 7.51 -8.42 20.20
C VAL A 176 8.28 -7.16 20.61
N LYS A 177 7.60 -6.06 20.98
CA LYS A 177 8.26 -4.85 21.50
C LYS A 177 9.15 -5.15 22.71
N LYS A 178 8.64 -5.91 23.67
CA LYS A 178 9.41 -6.35 24.83
C LYS A 178 10.64 -7.16 24.42
N TYR A 179 10.46 -8.15 23.55
CA TYR A 179 11.57 -8.96 23.04
C TYR A 179 12.65 -8.10 22.39
N MET A 180 12.26 -7.15 21.54
CA MET A 180 13.21 -6.26 20.86
C MET A 180 14.00 -5.40 21.84
N SER A 181 13.36 -4.87 22.88
CA SER A 181 14.05 -4.10 23.92
C SER A 181 15.02 -4.94 24.77
N GLU A 182 14.71 -6.21 25.01
CA GLU A 182 15.51 -7.11 25.85
C GLU A 182 16.63 -7.82 25.07
N ASN A 183 16.53 -7.87 23.74
CA ASN A 183 17.43 -8.64 22.87
C ASN A 183 17.88 -7.86 21.62
N PRO A 184 18.34 -6.60 21.73
CA PRO A 184 18.72 -5.80 20.56
C PRO A 184 19.87 -6.43 19.76
N ASP A 185 20.75 -7.19 20.42
CA ASP A 185 21.86 -7.95 19.84
C ASP A 185 21.42 -9.12 18.96
N LYS A 186 20.17 -9.58 19.09
CA LYS A 186 19.59 -10.68 18.30
C LYS A 186 18.78 -10.20 17.10
N LEU A 187 18.73 -8.89 16.88
CA LEU A 187 18.04 -8.27 15.77
C LEU A 187 19.03 -7.96 14.65
N THR A 188 18.57 -8.08 13.41
CA THR A 188 19.32 -7.64 12.24
C THR A 188 18.50 -6.58 11.52
N PRO A 189 18.99 -5.33 11.39
CA PRO A 189 18.23 -4.29 10.71
C PRO A 189 17.99 -4.66 9.25
N GLN A 190 16.75 -4.50 8.80
CA GLN A 190 16.32 -4.75 7.43
C GLN A 190 15.64 -3.50 6.85
N PRO A 191 15.73 -3.25 5.54
CA PRO A 191 15.18 -2.05 4.92
C PRO A 191 13.66 -2.21 4.74
N PHE A 192 12.87 -1.70 5.69
CA PHE A 192 11.42 -1.93 5.69
C PHE A 192 10.60 -0.75 5.17
N GLN A 193 11.19 0.45 5.04
CA GLN A 193 10.59 1.57 4.32
C GLN A 193 11.63 2.31 3.47
N VAL A 194 11.15 2.95 2.41
CA VAL A 194 11.94 3.78 1.50
C VAL A 194 11.33 5.17 1.40
N TYR A 195 12.18 6.19 1.41
CA TYR A 195 11.78 7.58 1.23
C TYR A 195 11.89 7.92 -0.25
N MET A 196 10.77 8.16 -0.92
CA MET A 196 10.71 8.38 -2.36
C MET A 196 9.68 9.44 -2.70
N SER A 197 9.79 10.01 -3.90
CA SER A 197 8.80 10.97 -4.36
C SER A 197 7.47 10.29 -4.67
N THR A 198 6.39 10.92 -4.23
CA THR A 198 5.01 10.61 -4.60
C THR A 198 4.71 10.90 -6.07
N GLU A 199 5.68 11.39 -6.86
CA GLU A 199 5.59 11.39 -8.33
C GLU A 199 5.52 9.96 -8.91
N VAL A 200 5.83 8.94 -8.10
CA VAL A 200 5.56 7.51 -8.38
C VAL A 200 4.13 7.09 -7.98
N ASN A 201 3.36 7.95 -7.29
CA ASN A 201 2.08 7.54 -6.72
C ASN A 201 1.14 8.72 -6.39
N ASN A 202 0.81 9.54 -7.38
CA ASN A 202 -0.32 10.47 -7.30
C ASN A 202 -1.67 9.72 -7.30
N ASP A 203 -1.66 8.41 -7.05
CA ASP A 203 -2.57 7.48 -7.67
C ASP A 203 -3.90 7.39 -6.93
N ALA A 204 -4.01 7.53 -5.60
CA ALA A 204 -5.34 7.48 -4.97
C ALA A 204 -6.24 8.66 -5.39
N TYR A 205 -5.71 9.89 -5.42
CA TYR A 205 -6.46 11.07 -5.85
C TYR A 205 -6.56 11.18 -7.36
N VAL A 206 -5.50 10.87 -8.12
CA VAL A 206 -5.57 10.86 -9.59
C VAL A 206 -6.42 9.69 -10.09
N THR A 207 -6.37 8.50 -9.50
CA THR A 207 -7.29 7.37 -9.76
C THR A 207 -8.72 7.80 -9.50
N SER A 208 -9.01 8.29 -8.31
CA SER A 208 -10.38 8.72 -7.96
C SER A 208 -10.87 9.84 -8.89
N ARG A 209 -10.02 10.82 -9.21
CA ARG A 209 -10.36 11.89 -10.16
C ARG A 209 -10.46 11.40 -11.60
N SER A 210 -9.69 10.40 -12.01
CA SER A 210 -9.74 9.81 -13.36
C SER A 210 -11.02 9.03 -13.55
N VAL A 211 -11.46 8.32 -12.52
CA VAL A 211 -12.71 7.54 -12.52
C VAL A 211 -13.92 8.47 -12.41
N ILE A 212 -13.89 9.49 -11.52
CA ILE A 212 -14.94 10.53 -11.47
C ILE A 212 -15.00 11.31 -12.78
N PHE A 213 -13.85 11.62 -13.38
CA PHE A 213 -13.79 12.25 -14.69
C PHE A 213 -14.42 11.36 -15.77
N ALA A 214 -14.06 10.08 -15.82
CA ALA A 214 -14.65 9.12 -16.76
C ALA A 214 -16.17 8.99 -16.56
N ALA A 215 -16.64 8.88 -15.32
CA ALA A 215 -18.07 8.86 -15.00
C ALA A 215 -18.79 10.14 -15.44
N ARG A 216 -18.18 11.32 -15.26
CA ARG A 216 -18.71 12.59 -15.78
C ARG A 216 -18.76 12.64 -17.30
N CYS A 217 -17.75 12.10 -17.98
CA CYS A 217 -17.76 12.00 -19.44
C CYS A 217 -18.88 11.08 -19.94
N VAL A 218 -19.09 9.93 -19.30
CA VAL A 218 -20.20 9.01 -19.62
C VAL A 218 -21.56 9.66 -19.34
N SER A 219 -21.71 10.33 -18.19
CA SER A 219 -22.91 11.08 -17.83
C SER A 219 -23.24 12.17 -18.87
N ASN A 220 -22.21 12.86 -19.38
CA ASN A 220 -22.33 13.83 -20.47
C ASN A 220 -22.50 13.20 -21.86
N ARG A 221 -22.47 11.87 -21.96
CA ARG A 221 -22.53 11.09 -23.20
C ARG A 221 -21.37 11.37 -24.17
N ASP A 222 -20.21 11.66 -23.63
CA ASP A 222 -18.96 11.76 -24.37
C ASP A 222 -18.48 10.35 -24.77
N THR A 223 -17.93 10.19 -25.97
CA THR A 223 -17.25 8.96 -26.36
C THR A 223 -15.93 8.79 -25.59
N LEU A 224 -15.36 7.59 -25.59
CA LEU A 224 -14.06 7.36 -24.96
C LEU A 224 -12.95 8.17 -25.65
N ALA A 225 -13.01 8.33 -26.97
CA ALA A 225 -12.11 9.20 -27.71
C ALA A 225 -12.23 10.68 -27.26
N GLU A 226 -13.45 11.18 -27.06
CA GLU A 226 -13.70 12.52 -26.54
C GLU A 226 -13.20 12.66 -25.09
N ALA A 227 -13.39 11.64 -24.25
CA ALA A 227 -12.87 11.61 -22.88
C ALA A 227 -11.33 11.68 -22.85
N PHE A 228 -10.63 10.95 -23.73
CA PHE A 228 -9.19 11.06 -23.86
C PHE A 228 -8.75 12.45 -24.31
N SER A 229 -9.43 13.04 -25.29
CA SER A 229 -9.13 14.40 -25.73
C SER A 229 -9.35 15.43 -24.61
N LYS A 230 -10.43 15.29 -23.82
CA LYS A 230 -10.75 16.18 -22.70
C LYS A 230 -9.82 15.98 -21.50
N SER A 231 -9.27 14.78 -21.33
CA SER A 231 -8.36 14.48 -20.23
C SER A 231 -7.06 15.29 -20.31
N ASN A 232 -6.60 15.60 -21.54
CA ASN A 232 -5.36 16.33 -21.82
C ASN A 232 -4.15 15.82 -20.99
N GLY A 233 -4.06 14.50 -20.80
CA GLY A 233 -3.00 13.85 -20.02
C GLY A 233 -3.04 14.07 -18.50
N LYS A 234 -4.06 14.74 -17.97
CA LYS A 234 -4.21 15.05 -16.53
C LYS A 234 -4.75 13.87 -15.70
N TYR A 235 -5.22 12.82 -16.37
CA TYR A 235 -5.88 11.66 -15.79
C TYR A 235 -5.27 10.37 -16.35
N ASN A 236 -5.38 9.27 -15.61
CA ASN A 236 -4.88 7.97 -16.03
C ASN A 236 -5.77 7.39 -17.13
N ALA A 237 -5.19 7.15 -18.31
CA ALA A 237 -5.90 6.69 -19.49
C ALA A 237 -6.49 5.28 -19.34
N ASP A 238 -5.79 4.38 -18.63
CA ASP A 238 -6.24 3.01 -18.44
C ASP A 238 -7.44 2.93 -17.49
N LEU A 239 -7.51 3.83 -16.50
CA LEU A 239 -8.67 3.95 -15.62
C LEU A 239 -9.88 4.55 -16.32
N ILE A 240 -9.68 5.52 -17.23
CA ILE A 240 -10.76 6.04 -18.08
C ILE A 240 -11.30 4.91 -18.96
N ARG A 241 -10.41 4.17 -19.64
CA ARG A 241 -10.79 3.02 -20.47
C ARG A 241 -11.50 1.94 -19.66
N GLY A 242 -11.01 1.64 -18.46
CA GLY A 242 -11.59 0.65 -17.56
C GLY A 242 -13.01 1.00 -17.12
N PHE A 243 -13.29 2.28 -16.85
CA PHE A 243 -14.64 2.72 -16.51
C PHE A 243 -15.62 2.57 -17.69
N TYR A 244 -15.21 2.95 -18.91
CA TYR A 244 -16.02 2.76 -20.13
C TYR A 244 -16.28 1.27 -20.43
N ALA A 245 -15.28 0.41 -20.25
CA ALA A 245 -15.44 -1.02 -20.42
C ALA A 245 -16.40 -1.64 -19.38
N LYS A 246 -16.38 -1.14 -18.13
CA LYS A 246 -17.27 -1.61 -17.05
C LYS A 246 -18.75 -1.42 -17.39
N ILE A 247 -19.09 -0.30 -18.03
CA ILE A 247 -20.46 0.02 -18.49
C ILE A 247 -20.75 -0.53 -19.90
N GLY A 248 -19.90 -1.42 -20.42
CA GLY A 248 -20.12 -2.12 -21.69
C GLY A 248 -19.69 -1.37 -22.96
N ILE A 249 -19.02 -0.22 -22.84
CA ILE A 249 -18.55 0.58 -23.99
C ILE A 249 -17.09 0.25 -24.28
N VAL A 250 -16.85 -0.53 -25.34
CA VAL A 250 -15.50 -0.99 -25.73
C VAL A 250 -15.00 -0.30 -27.00
N ASP A 251 -15.90 0.15 -27.89
CA ASP A 251 -15.56 0.94 -29.06
C ASP A 251 -15.33 2.41 -28.68
N GLU A 252 -14.15 2.94 -29.01
CA GLU A 252 -13.72 4.28 -28.61
C GLU A 252 -14.61 5.40 -29.19
N ASN A 253 -15.30 5.13 -30.31
CA ASN A 253 -16.19 6.09 -30.98
C ASN A 253 -17.67 5.89 -30.65
N SER A 254 -18.00 4.85 -29.88
CA SER A 254 -19.38 4.60 -29.49
C SER A 254 -19.85 5.61 -28.45
N LYS A 255 -21.06 6.15 -28.65
CA LYS A 255 -21.67 7.10 -27.73
C LYS A 255 -22.38 6.37 -26.59
N PRO A 256 -22.18 6.79 -25.33
CA PRO A 256 -22.96 6.28 -24.21
C PRO A 256 -24.47 6.39 -24.45
N SER A 257 -25.18 5.32 -24.12
CA SER A 257 -26.63 5.22 -24.18
C SER A 257 -27.28 6.06 -23.06
N ARG A 258 -28.62 6.12 -23.04
CA ARG A 258 -29.34 6.76 -21.92
C ARG A 258 -29.25 5.94 -20.64
N GLU A 259 -29.06 4.62 -20.76
CA GLU A 259 -28.92 3.70 -19.64
C GLU A 259 -27.52 3.82 -19.02
N ASP A 260 -26.48 3.86 -19.85
CA ASP A 260 -25.08 4.06 -19.41
C ASP A 260 -24.90 5.38 -18.68
N ARG A 261 -25.57 6.45 -19.17
CA ARG A 261 -25.62 7.74 -18.47
C ARG A 261 -26.22 7.59 -17.08
N ARG A 262 -27.34 6.88 -16.95
CA ARG A 262 -28.03 6.71 -15.67
C ARG A 262 -27.17 5.92 -14.70
N GLU A 263 -26.48 4.88 -15.17
CA GLU A 263 -25.53 4.11 -14.38
C GLU A 263 -24.33 4.96 -13.92
N ALA A 264 -23.85 5.87 -14.76
CA ALA A 264 -22.80 6.82 -14.40
C ALA A 264 -23.28 7.91 -13.43
N ASP A 265 -24.52 8.39 -13.56
CA ASP A 265 -25.14 9.34 -12.62
C ASP A 265 -25.30 8.68 -11.24
N ASP A 266 -25.82 7.45 -11.18
CA ASP A 266 -25.93 6.65 -9.94
C ASP A 266 -24.56 6.43 -9.27
N TYR A 267 -23.49 6.26 -10.07
CA TYR A 267 -22.12 6.13 -9.58
C TYR A 267 -21.55 7.45 -9.01
N LEU A 268 -21.97 8.61 -9.52
CA LEU A 268 -21.51 9.93 -9.07
C LEU A 268 -22.20 10.41 -7.79
N GLU A 269 -23.39 9.87 -7.49
CA GLU A 269 -24.19 10.21 -6.31
C GLU A 269 -23.94 9.27 -5.10
N ALA A 270 -23.21 8.17 -5.29
CA ALA A 270 -22.85 7.18 -4.26
C ALA A 270 -21.60 7.55 -3.45
#